data_AF-A0AAF0FUF3-F1
#
_entry.id   AF-A0AAF0FUF3-F1
#
_cell.length_a   1.000
_cell.length_b   1.000
_cell.length_c   1.000
_cell.angle_alpha   90.00
_cell.angle_beta   90.00
_cell.angle_gamma   90.00
#
_symmetry.space_group_name_H-M   'P 1'
#
loop_
_entity.id
_entity.type
_entity.pdbx_description
1 polymer ?
#
loop_
_entity_poly.entity_id
_entity_poly.type
_entity_poly.pdbx_seq_one_letter_code
_entity_poly.pdbx_strand_id
1 'polypeptide(L)'
;MCYEPLSAPQSLKQKGVEWIISCCPNNITYRSLHDLNRVIEYLMNILSRKTGINFKSYEFTENEPIGSDYIIYKYRLHLQDTRTGYCSCRIVTYLQKVILIVCTLSGIKILNTMSPPLSPSLGSYSKTSINETGMKNHIPAGQKIIPNFIIYRILGQPHIHIDDWSLKITGLVSRELDLTYNDILKMPMKKITTDFHCVTGWSVRNIEWEGVPLHYLAEKAGVSEKARWVFIKCLDGYTTIVPIEDFMDENAILALKMNKKPLTPEQGFPARILIPHLYGWKSAKWVSVIEFTKEYRDGFWEALGYHERGYVWLDERFKKC
;
A
#
# COMPACT_ATOMS: atom_id res chain seq x y z
N MET A 1 -8.15 17.79 12.16
CA MET A 1 -7.97 18.59 10.92
C MET A 1 -8.19 17.68 9.72
N CYS A 2 -8.83 18.14 8.63
CA CYS A 2 -8.90 17.40 7.36
C CYS A 2 -8.10 18.13 6.31
N TYR A 3 -7.35 17.39 5.50
CA TYR A 3 -6.60 17.94 4.36
C TYR A 3 -7.51 18.26 3.18
N GLU A 4 -6.97 18.89 2.14
CA GLU A 4 -7.72 19.11 0.91
C GLU A 4 -7.97 17.79 0.15
N PRO A 5 -9.10 17.68 -0.57
CA PRO A 5 -9.37 16.53 -1.41
C PRO A 5 -8.29 16.31 -2.47
N LEU A 6 -7.84 15.06 -2.58
CA LEU A 6 -6.85 14.61 -3.55
C LEU A 6 -7.49 13.76 -4.62
N SER A 7 -7.03 13.88 -5.87
CA SER A 7 -7.43 12.94 -6.91
C SER A 7 -6.86 11.56 -6.58
N ALA A 8 -7.69 10.53 -6.68
CA ALA A 8 -7.29 9.16 -6.42
C ALA A 8 -6.23 8.68 -7.44
N PRO A 9 -5.29 7.81 -7.03
CA PRO A 9 -4.40 7.14 -7.96
C PRO A 9 -5.20 6.27 -8.93
N GLN A 10 -4.62 6.00 -10.10
CA GLN A 10 -5.30 5.25 -11.17
C GLN A 10 -5.80 3.88 -10.71
N SER A 11 -5.06 3.22 -9.80
CA SER A 11 -5.43 1.94 -9.21
C SER A 11 -6.76 1.99 -8.43
N LEU A 12 -7.07 3.11 -7.78
CA LEU A 12 -8.34 3.32 -7.08
C LEU A 12 -9.45 3.81 -8.01
N LYS A 13 -9.11 4.56 -9.06
CA LYS A 13 -10.08 4.97 -10.10
C LYS A 13 -10.74 3.78 -10.80
N GLN A 14 -10.02 2.65 -10.94
CA GLN A 14 -10.60 1.39 -11.43
C GLN A 14 -11.69 0.82 -10.52
N LYS A 15 -11.72 1.21 -9.24
CA LYS A 15 -12.79 0.90 -8.28
C LYS A 15 -13.86 2.00 -8.21
N GLY A 16 -13.86 2.96 -9.13
CA GLY A 16 -14.78 4.09 -9.15
C GLY A 16 -14.54 5.12 -8.05
N VAL A 17 -13.36 5.12 -7.41
CA VAL A 17 -12.97 6.16 -6.45
C VAL A 17 -12.29 7.30 -7.20
N GLU A 18 -12.85 8.49 -7.11
CA GLU A 18 -12.33 9.67 -7.82
C GLU A 18 -11.50 10.57 -6.91
N TRP A 19 -11.93 10.69 -5.65
CA TRP A 19 -11.34 11.61 -4.67
C TRP A 19 -11.12 10.95 -3.33
N ILE A 20 -10.10 11.45 -2.62
CA ILE A 20 -9.65 10.96 -1.33
C ILE A 20 -9.47 12.15 -0.40
N ILE A 21 -9.99 12.03 0.81
CA ILE A 21 -9.87 13.05 1.85
C ILE A 21 -9.35 12.35 3.10
N SER A 22 -8.16 12.75 3.53
CA SER A 22 -7.56 12.26 4.77
C SER A 22 -7.75 13.30 5.87
N CYS A 23 -8.06 12.82 7.06
CA CYS A 23 -8.18 13.64 8.24
C CYS A 23 -7.30 13.10 9.36
N CYS A 24 -6.66 14.04 10.04
CA CYS A 24 -5.86 13.84 11.23
C CYS A 24 -6.63 14.31 12.46
N PRO A 25 -7.32 13.39 13.14
CA PRO A 25 -7.99 13.70 14.40
C PRO A 25 -6.95 13.86 15.51
N ASN A 26 -6.99 14.98 16.21
CA ASN A 26 -6.12 15.23 17.36
C ASN A 26 -6.86 14.82 18.64
N ASN A 27 -6.28 13.90 19.41
CA ASN A 27 -6.74 13.51 20.75
C ASN A 27 -8.20 13.01 20.83
N ILE A 28 -8.72 12.36 19.80
CA ILE A 28 -10.04 11.72 19.87
C ILE A 28 -9.89 10.33 20.49
N THR A 29 -10.51 10.12 21.65
CA THR A 29 -10.70 8.81 22.28
C THR A 29 -12.14 8.35 22.13
N TYR A 30 -12.37 7.04 22.15
CA TYR A 30 -13.71 6.46 22.06
C TYR A 30 -13.86 5.28 23.02
N ARG A 31 -15.09 5.05 23.51
CA ARG A 31 -15.46 3.93 24.37
C ARG A 31 -16.58 3.08 23.79
N SER A 32 -17.28 3.61 22.79
CA SER A 32 -18.44 2.97 22.17
C SER A 32 -18.58 3.36 20.70
N LEU A 33 -19.42 2.62 19.96
CA LEU A 33 -19.78 2.98 18.60
C LEU A 33 -20.51 4.34 18.55
N HIS A 34 -21.25 4.71 19.61
CA HIS A 34 -21.91 6.00 19.71
C HIS A 34 -20.90 7.18 19.69
N ASP A 35 -19.72 7.00 20.27
CA ASP A 35 -18.65 8.02 20.21
C ASP A 35 -18.14 8.20 18.78
N LEU A 36 -17.97 7.10 18.05
CA LEU A 36 -17.54 7.12 16.64
C LEU A 36 -18.63 7.70 15.72
N ASN A 37 -19.90 7.46 16.01
CA ASN A 37 -21.02 8.08 15.29
C ASN A 37 -20.98 9.61 15.42
N ARG A 38 -20.68 10.15 16.61
CA ARG A 38 -20.48 11.60 16.80
C ARG A 38 -19.29 12.14 15.99
N VAL A 39 -18.22 11.36 15.86
CA VAL A 39 -17.10 11.70 14.97
C VAL A 39 -17.56 11.77 13.52
N ILE A 40 -18.40 10.85 13.06
CA ILE A 40 -18.97 10.85 11.70
C ILE A 40 -19.89 12.05 11.46
N GLU A 41 -20.76 12.39 12.41
CA GLU A 41 -21.64 13.56 12.32
C GLU A 41 -20.82 14.86 12.19
N TYR A 42 -19.76 14.99 12.97
CA TYR A 42 -18.84 16.11 12.85
C TYR A 42 -18.08 16.10 11.52
N LEU A 43 -17.64 14.92 11.07
CA LEU A 43 -16.94 14.74 9.80
C LEU A 43 -17.81 15.12 8.60
N MET A 44 -19.09 14.72 8.57
CA MET A 44 -20.03 15.12 7.51
C MET A 44 -20.07 16.64 7.35
N ASN A 45 -20.14 17.39 8.47
CA ASN A 45 -20.13 18.85 8.43
C ASN A 45 -18.83 19.43 7.84
N ILE A 46 -17.66 18.85 8.19
CA ILE A 46 -16.37 19.27 7.61
C ILE A 46 -16.33 18.97 6.12
N LEU A 47 -16.70 17.76 5.72
CA LEU A 47 -16.69 17.32 4.33
C LEU A 47 -17.62 18.20 3.49
N SER A 48 -18.81 18.53 3.98
CA SER A 48 -19.74 19.43 3.30
C SER A 48 -19.14 20.80 3.05
N ARG A 49 -18.49 21.40 4.06
CA ARG A 49 -17.82 22.70 3.90
C ARG A 49 -16.66 22.67 2.91
N LYS A 50 -15.90 21.57 2.87
CA LYS A 50 -14.73 21.44 1.99
C LYS A 50 -15.08 21.11 0.54
N THR A 51 -16.12 20.32 0.33
CA THR A 51 -16.44 19.75 -0.99
C THR A 51 -17.70 20.33 -1.62
N GLY A 52 -18.50 21.08 -0.85
CA GLY A 52 -19.84 21.53 -1.26
C GLY A 52 -20.89 20.40 -1.29
N ILE A 53 -20.54 19.20 -0.85
CA ILE A 53 -21.42 18.03 -0.87
C ILE A 53 -22.32 17.99 0.36
N ASN A 54 -23.63 17.90 0.17
CA ASN A 54 -24.58 17.69 1.27
C ASN A 54 -24.78 16.19 1.56
N PHE A 55 -24.74 15.83 2.84
CA PHE A 55 -24.96 14.46 3.30
C PHE A 55 -26.30 14.36 4.04
N LYS A 56 -27.11 13.35 3.69
CA LYS A 56 -28.44 13.10 4.26
C LYS A 56 -28.38 12.23 5.51
N SER A 57 -27.58 11.16 5.46
CA SER A 57 -27.49 10.16 6.52
C SER A 57 -26.16 9.42 6.44
N TYR A 58 -25.88 8.62 7.46
CA TYR A 58 -24.75 7.71 7.50
C TYR A 58 -25.18 6.32 7.98
N GLU A 59 -24.41 5.32 7.60
CA GLU A 59 -24.57 3.93 7.97
C GLU A 59 -23.22 3.38 8.44
N PHE A 60 -23.18 2.80 9.63
CA PHE A 60 -22.07 1.93 10.02
C PHE A 60 -22.21 0.61 9.28
N THR A 61 -21.19 0.21 8.52
CA THR A 61 -21.28 -1.00 7.69
C THR A 61 -20.65 -2.20 8.37
N GLU A 62 -19.41 -2.05 8.84
CA GLU A 62 -18.64 -3.12 9.46
C GLU A 62 -17.41 -2.56 10.19
N ASN A 63 -16.79 -3.38 11.03
CA ASN A 63 -15.46 -3.12 11.55
C ASN A 63 -14.53 -4.30 11.29
N GLU A 64 -13.26 -4.00 11.03
CA GLU A 64 -12.23 -4.97 10.69
C GLU A 64 -11.07 -4.84 11.69
N PRO A 65 -10.87 -5.82 12.59
CA PRO A 65 -9.70 -5.83 13.45
C PRO A 65 -8.44 -6.16 12.63
N ILE A 66 -7.35 -5.46 12.91
CA ILE A 66 -6.05 -5.68 12.29
C ILE A 66 -5.02 -5.93 13.39
N GLY A 67 -4.53 -7.17 13.44
CA GLY A 67 -3.70 -7.63 14.55
C GLY A 67 -4.43 -7.56 15.89
N SER A 68 -3.74 -7.13 16.94
CA SER A 68 -4.27 -7.02 18.30
C SER A 68 -4.86 -5.65 18.62
N ASP A 69 -4.32 -4.59 18.02
CA ASP A 69 -4.48 -3.24 18.56
C ASP A 69 -5.19 -2.26 17.61
N TYR A 70 -5.27 -2.58 16.31
CA TYR A 70 -5.95 -1.73 15.34
C TYR A 70 -7.34 -2.23 15.02
N ILE A 71 -8.27 -1.30 14.82
CA ILE A 71 -9.58 -1.59 14.25
C ILE A 71 -9.90 -0.53 13.21
N ILE A 72 -10.36 -0.96 12.03
CA ILE A 72 -10.93 -0.05 11.02
C ILE A 72 -12.45 -0.12 11.15
N TYR A 73 -13.10 0.99 11.50
CA TYR A 73 -14.56 1.13 11.43
C TYR A 73 -14.95 1.76 10.10
N LYS A 74 -15.83 1.10 9.35
CA LYS A 74 -16.24 1.52 8.01
C LYS A 74 -17.65 2.08 8.08
N TYR A 75 -17.81 3.24 7.45
CA TYR A 75 -19.06 3.96 7.33
C TYR A 75 -19.33 4.28 5.86
N ARG A 76 -20.62 4.32 5.52
CA ARG A 76 -21.11 4.87 4.26
C ARG A 76 -21.93 6.12 4.56
N LEU A 77 -21.54 7.24 3.98
CA LEU A 77 -22.29 8.50 4.06
C LEU A 77 -23.09 8.66 2.78
N HIS A 78 -24.41 8.80 2.94
CA HIS A 78 -25.34 8.94 1.84
C HIS A 78 -25.49 10.41 1.48
N LEU A 79 -25.35 10.68 0.19
CA LEU A 79 -25.43 12.01 -0.38
C LEU A 79 -26.90 12.43 -0.49
N GLN A 80 -27.18 13.72 -0.31
CA GLN A 80 -28.54 14.23 -0.43
C GLN A 80 -29.01 14.32 -1.89
N ASP A 81 -28.14 14.77 -2.80
CA ASP A 81 -28.53 15.24 -4.14
C ASP A 81 -28.14 14.29 -5.29
N THR A 82 -27.57 13.11 -5.01
CA THR A 82 -27.14 12.17 -6.05
C THR A 82 -27.83 10.82 -5.89
N ARG A 83 -28.41 10.28 -6.98
CA ARG A 83 -29.10 8.98 -6.96
C ARG A 83 -28.16 7.77 -6.82
N THR A 84 -26.86 7.90 -7.04
CA THR A 84 -25.94 6.75 -7.15
C THR A 84 -24.58 6.89 -6.46
N GLY A 85 -24.25 8.04 -5.88
CA GLY A 85 -22.95 8.25 -5.22
C GLY A 85 -22.98 7.91 -3.72
N TYR A 86 -21.81 7.70 -3.14
CA TYR A 86 -21.62 7.70 -1.69
C TYR A 86 -20.20 8.12 -1.30
N CYS A 87 -20.03 8.54 -0.06
CA CYS A 87 -18.73 8.71 0.56
C CYS A 87 -18.47 7.52 1.49
N SER A 88 -17.43 6.73 1.23
CA SER A 88 -16.99 5.72 2.18
C SER A 88 -15.98 6.34 3.13
N CYS A 89 -16.18 6.23 4.43
CA CYS A 89 -15.24 6.70 5.44
C CYS A 89 -14.73 5.55 6.29
N ARG A 90 -13.42 5.53 6.51
CA ARG A 90 -12.70 4.57 7.35
C ARG A 90 -12.15 5.32 8.55
N ILE A 91 -12.61 4.98 9.75
CA ILE A 91 -12.02 5.45 10.99
C ILE A 91 -11.04 4.38 11.45
N VAL A 92 -9.75 4.69 11.40
CA VAL A 92 -8.69 3.82 11.89
C VAL A 92 -8.43 4.16 13.35
N THR A 93 -8.49 3.15 14.20
CA THR A 93 -8.19 3.28 15.63
C THR A 93 -6.97 2.46 16.00
N TYR A 94 -6.27 2.91 17.03
CA TYR A 94 -5.27 2.14 17.76
C TYR A 94 -5.65 2.16 19.24
N LEU A 95 -5.91 0.97 19.79
CA LEU A 95 -6.56 0.81 21.09
C LEU A 95 -7.86 1.65 21.12
N GLN A 96 -7.99 2.57 22.07
CA GLN A 96 -9.17 3.44 22.22
C GLN A 96 -8.99 4.84 21.63
N LYS A 97 -8.04 5.02 20.71
CA LYS A 97 -7.76 6.32 20.06
C LYS A 97 -8.04 6.26 18.58
N VAL A 98 -8.69 7.29 18.05
CA VAL A 98 -8.77 7.49 16.59
C VAL A 98 -7.47 8.10 16.12
N ILE A 99 -6.78 7.42 15.20
CA ILE A 99 -5.46 7.85 14.70
C ILE A 99 -5.52 8.43 13.30
N LEU A 100 -6.48 8.00 12.49
CA LEU A 100 -6.61 8.43 11.10
C LEU A 100 -8.05 8.25 10.65
N ILE A 101 -8.55 9.18 9.83
CA ILE A 101 -9.80 8.99 9.11
C ILE A 101 -9.51 9.19 7.62
N VAL A 102 -9.94 8.24 6.79
CA VAL A 102 -9.81 8.34 5.33
C VAL A 102 -11.18 8.17 4.70
N CYS A 103 -11.58 9.17 3.91
CA CYS A 103 -12.82 9.14 3.15
C CYS A 103 -12.54 9.10 1.65
N THR A 104 -13.30 8.29 0.93
CA THR A 104 -13.23 8.12 -0.53
C THR A 104 -14.58 8.44 -1.14
N LEU A 105 -14.58 9.27 -2.19
CA LEU A 105 -15.79 9.65 -2.92
C LEU A 105 -15.87 8.88 -4.23
N SER A 106 -17.03 8.27 -4.47
CA SER A 106 -17.31 7.46 -5.66
C SER A 106 -18.58 7.92 -6.37
N GLY A 107 -18.50 8.05 -7.69
CA GLY A 107 -19.64 8.43 -8.53
C GLY A 107 -20.08 9.89 -8.39
N ILE A 108 -19.15 10.80 -8.09
CA ILE A 108 -19.43 12.23 -7.88
C ILE A 108 -18.43 13.07 -8.67
N LYS A 109 -18.91 13.79 -9.68
CA LYS A 109 -18.12 14.83 -10.36
C LYS A 109 -18.09 16.09 -9.49
N ILE A 110 -17.01 16.28 -8.75
CA ILE A 110 -16.76 17.54 -8.01
C ILE A 110 -16.32 18.61 -9.03
N LEU A 111 -17.05 19.72 -9.11
CA LEU A 111 -16.74 20.84 -10.01
C LEU A 111 -15.59 21.72 -9.45
N ASN A 112 -14.43 21.58 -10.09
CA ASN A 112 -13.31 22.52 -10.28
C ASN A 112 -12.33 22.94 -9.16
N THR A 113 -11.06 23.00 -9.63
CA THR A 113 -9.86 23.73 -9.16
C THR A 113 -9.32 23.41 -7.77
N MET A 114 -8.50 22.37 -7.65
CA MET A 114 -7.51 22.30 -6.57
C MET A 114 -6.16 21.80 -7.10
N SER A 115 -5.12 22.58 -6.82
CA SER A 115 -3.72 22.27 -7.12
C SER A 115 -3.26 21.02 -6.37
N PRO A 116 -2.27 20.27 -6.89
CA PRO A 116 -1.64 19.19 -6.13
C PRO A 116 -1.03 19.78 -4.83
N PRO A 117 -1.36 19.25 -3.64
CA PRO A 117 -0.70 19.69 -2.43
C PRO A 117 0.70 19.09 -2.32
N LEU A 118 1.54 19.83 -1.60
CA LEU A 118 2.91 19.50 -1.26
C LEU A 118 3.03 18.13 -0.61
N SER A 119 3.99 17.36 -1.11
CA SER A 119 4.52 16.15 -0.49
C SER A 119 4.77 16.41 1.00
N PRO A 120 4.31 15.54 1.93
CA PRO A 120 4.78 15.64 3.30
C PRO A 120 6.31 15.56 3.29
N SER A 121 6.98 16.47 4.00
CA SER A 121 8.42 16.40 4.21
C SER A 121 8.71 15.17 5.06
N LEU A 122 9.03 14.07 4.39
CA LEU A 122 9.49 12.86 5.04
C LEU A 122 10.90 13.11 5.55
N GLY A 123 11.04 13.06 6.87
CA GLY A 123 12.35 13.02 7.51
C GLY A 123 13.18 11.88 6.92
N SER A 124 14.49 12.08 6.82
CA SER A 124 15.43 11.02 6.45
C SER A 124 15.13 9.78 7.28
N TYR A 125 14.76 8.67 6.62
CA TYR A 125 14.64 7.38 7.27
C TYR A 125 16.05 7.01 7.75
N SER A 126 16.34 7.22 9.03
CA SER A 126 17.58 6.68 9.58
C SER A 126 17.44 5.17 9.66
N LYS A 127 18.48 4.46 9.22
CA LYS A 127 18.65 3.03 9.53
C LYS A 127 18.80 2.91 11.05
N THR A 128 17.68 2.79 11.77
CA THR A 128 17.72 2.32 13.14
C THR A 128 18.13 0.86 13.08
N SER A 129 19.40 0.59 13.38
CA SER A 129 19.94 -0.77 13.48
C SER A 129 19.20 -1.50 14.61
N ILE A 130 18.22 -2.32 14.23
CA ILE A 130 17.65 -3.29 15.16
C ILE A 130 18.66 -4.44 15.20
N ASN A 131 19.25 -4.70 16.37
CA ASN A 131 20.20 -5.80 16.55
C ASN A 131 19.54 -7.14 16.17
N GLU A 132 19.95 -7.73 15.05
CA GLU A 132 19.40 -8.96 14.47
C GLU A 132 19.80 -10.24 15.22
N THR A 133 20.62 -10.13 16.27
CA THR A 133 21.24 -11.28 16.95
C THR A 133 20.34 -12.03 17.96
N GLY A 134 19.02 -11.90 17.87
CA GLY A 134 18.06 -12.57 18.78
C GLY A 134 16.76 -13.10 18.16
N MET A 135 16.60 -13.10 16.83
CA MET A 135 15.30 -13.34 16.17
C MET A 135 15.00 -14.82 15.83
N LYS A 136 14.97 -15.73 16.81
CA LYS A 136 14.40 -17.09 16.55
C LYS A 136 12.94 -17.26 16.96
N ASN A 137 12.44 -16.44 17.89
CA ASN A 137 11.11 -16.61 18.50
C ASN A 137 10.17 -15.38 18.47
N HIS A 138 10.56 -14.25 17.86
CA HIS A 138 9.67 -13.09 17.82
C HIS A 138 8.77 -13.08 16.58
N ILE A 139 7.47 -13.13 16.84
CA ILE A 139 6.41 -12.81 15.87
C ILE A 139 6.24 -11.29 15.90
N PRO A 140 6.18 -10.57 14.75
CA PRO A 140 5.99 -9.12 14.79
C PRO A 140 4.70 -8.70 15.49
N ALA A 141 4.64 -7.45 15.95
CA ALA A 141 3.49 -6.92 16.70
C ALA A 141 2.16 -7.18 15.96
N GLY A 142 1.17 -7.71 16.68
CA GLY A 142 -0.15 -8.01 16.13
C GLY A 142 -0.16 -9.06 15.01
N GLN A 143 0.82 -9.97 14.95
CA GLN A 143 0.86 -11.05 13.95
C GLN A 143 0.49 -12.40 14.57
N LYS A 144 -0.19 -13.24 13.79
CA LYS A 144 -0.43 -14.66 14.09
C LYS A 144 0.23 -15.53 13.03
N ILE A 145 1.00 -16.54 13.44
CA ILE A 145 1.53 -17.52 12.49
C ILE A 145 0.39 -18.40 11.95
N ILE A 146 0.31 -18.51 10.64
CA ILE A 146 -0.63 -19.40 9.93
C ILE A 146 0.14 -20.30 8.96
N PRO A 147 -0.39 -21.50 8.63
CA PRO A 147 0.34 -22.47 7.83
C PRO A 147 0.41 -22.11 6.33
N ASN A 148 -0.54 -21.30 5.83
CA ASN A 148 -0.69 -21.01 4.42
C ASN A 148 -1.00 -19.53 4.19
N PHE A 149 -0.66 -19.02 3.01
CA PHE A 149 -1.01 -17.66 2.60
C PHE A 149 -2.52 -17.47 2.51
N ILE A 150 -3.00 -16.32 2.96
CA ILE A 150 -4.28 -15.77 2.50
C ILE A 150 -4.01 -15.02 1.20
N ILE A 151 -4.66 -15.43 0.12
CA ILE A 151 -4.44 -14.87 -1.22
C ILE A 151 -5.34 -13.66 -1.44
N TYR A 152 -4.74 -12.48 -1.55
CA TYR A 152 -5.43 -11.23 -1.89
C TYR A 152 -5.25 -10.88 -3.37
N ARG A 153 -6.33 -10.48 -4.04
CA ARG A 153 -6.40 -10.11 -5.47
C ARG A 153 -7.36 -8.94 -5.65
N ILE A 154 -7.01 -7.81 -5.05
CA ILE A 154 -7.93 -6.69 -4.83
C ILE A 154 -8.51 -6.12 -6.13
N LEU A 155 -7.73 -6.13 -7.22
CA LEU A 155 -8.14 -5.68 -8.55
C LEU A 155 -8.38 -6.83 -9.55
N GLY A 156 -8.41 -8.08 -9.05
CA GLY A 156 -8.56 -9.28 -9.88
C GLY A 156 -7.24 -10.00 -10.11
N GLN A 157 -7.28 -11.03 -10.96
CA GLN A 157 -6.11 -11.78 -11.42
C GLN A 157 -5.96 -11.54 -12.92
N PRO A 158 -4.81 -11.02 -13.39
CA PRO A 158 -4.57 -10.86 -14.81
C PRO A 158 -4.41 -12.24 -15.47
N HIS A 159 -4.85 -12.35 -16.72
CA HIS A 159 -4.50 -13.47 -17.58
C HIS A 159 -3.22 -13.08 -18.32
N ILE A 160 -2.16 -13.87 -18.15
CA ILE A 160 -0.83 -13.53 -18.66
C ILE A 160 -0.39 -14.61 -19.63
N HIS A 161 -0.19 -14.22 -20.90
CA HIS A 161 0.64 -14.97 -21.83
C HIS A 161 2.08 -14.53 -21.62
N ILE A 162 2.98 -15.48 -21.33
CA ILE A 162 4.34 -15.16 -20.87
C ILE A 162 5.16 -14.42 -21.93
N ASP A 163 4.89 -14.68 -23.21
CA ASP A 163 5.56 -14.03 -24.34
C ASP A 163 5.16 -12.55 -24.50
N ASP A 164 4.01 -12.16 -23.96
CA ASP A 164 3.51 -10.78 -23.97
C ASP A 164 3.95 -9.99 -22.72
N TRP A 165 4.49 -10.67 -21.71
CA TRP A 165 4.90 -10.02 -20.48
C TRP A 165 6.33 -9.47 -20.60
N SER A 166 6.47 -8.20 -20.19
CA SER A 166 7.77 -7.58 -19.96
C SER A 166 7.76 -6.71 -18.71
N LEU A 167 8.95 -6.54 -18.12
CA LEU A 167 9.20 -5.64 -17.01
C LEU A 167 9.89 -4.39 -17.52
N LYS A 168 9.21 -3.25 -17.40
CA LYS A 168 9.78 -1.94 -17.72
C LYS A 168 10.44 -1.33 -16.49
N ILE A 169 11.64 -0.77 -16.67
CA ILE A 169 12.35 0.01 -15.65
C ILE A 169 12.55 1.41 -16.19
N THR A 170 11.97 2.42 -15.54
CA THR A 170 11.81 3.77 -16.09
C THR A 170 12.08 4.87 -15.05
N GLY A 171 11.97 6.13 -15.47
CA GLY A 171 12.05 7.29 -14.59
C GLY A 171 13.48 7.81 -14.41
N LEU A 172 13.93 7.97 -13.18
CA LEU A 172 15.26 8.49 -12.83
C LEU A 172 16.36 7.44 -13.02
N VAL A 173 16.55 7.00 -14.26
CA VAL A 173 17.54 6.01 -14.69
C VAL A 173 18.31 6.53 -15.90
N SER A 174 19.56 6.12 -16.09
CA SER A 174 20.36 6.51 -17.26
C SER A 174 19.95 5.75 -18.52
N ARG A 175 19.37 4.56 -18.37
CA ARG A 175 18.83 3.74 -19.45
C ARG A 175 17.54 3.08 -19.00
N GLU A 176 16.44 3.41 -19.67
CA GLU A 176 15.20 2.66 -19.53
C GLU A 176 15.38 1.24 -20.07
N LEU A 177 14.82 0.26 -19.37
CA LEU A 177 14.88 -1.15 -19.74
C LEU A 177 13.48 -1.68 -20.01
N ASP A 178 13.38 -2.60 -20.97
CA ASP A 178 12.19 -3.39 -21.23
C ASP A 178 12.63 -4.86 -21.31
N LEU A 179 12.40 -5.60 -20.22
CA LEU A 179 12.98 -6.93 -20.01
C LEU A 179 11.91 -7.99 -20.20
N THR A 180 12.10 -8.89 -21.16
CA THR A 180 11.22 -10.05 -21.31
C THR A 180 11.43 -11.03 -20.15
N TYR A 181 10.49 -11.95 -19.95
CA TYR A 181 10.69 -13.02 -18.96
C TYR A 181 11.98 -13.81 -19.19
N ASN A 182 12.32 -14.10 -20.45
CA ASN A 182 13.55 -14.81 -20.82
C ASN A 182 14.82 -14.01 -20.53
N ASP A 183 14.78 -12.68 -20.61
CA ASP A 183 15.92 -11.85 -20.24
C ASP A 183 16.17 -11.90 -18.73
N ILE A 184 15.09 -11.86 -17.94
CA ILE A 184 15.18 -11.93 -16.47
C ILE A 184 15.69 -13.30 -16.03
N LEU A 185 15.28 -14.39 -16.66
CA LEU A 185 15.76 -15.75 -16.35
C LEU A 185 17.28 -15.92 -16.56
N LYS A 186 17.92 -15.08 -17.37
CA LYS A 186 19.37 -15.09 -17.61
C LYS A 186 20.16 -14.23 -16.61
N MET A 187 19.48 -13.49 -15.73
CA MET A 187 20.12 -12.62 -14.74
C MET A 187 20.58 -13.40 -13.51
N PRO A 188 21.49 -12.83 -12.69
CA PRO A 188 21.89 -13.41 -11.42
C PRO A 188 20.68 -13.62 -10.51
N MET A 189 20.49 -14.86 -10.05
CA MET A 189 19.43 -15.24 -9.11
C MET A 189 19.98 -15.32 -7.68
N LYS A 190 19.22 -14.79 -6.72
CA LYS A 190 19.46 -14.95 -5.29
C LYS A 190 18.36 -15.82 -4.69
N LYS A 191 18.75 -16.75 -3.82
CA LYS A 191 17.83 -17.51 -2.96
C LYS A 191 17.85 -16.90 -1.57
N ILE A 192 16.66 -16.69 -1.00
CA ILE A 192 16.49 -16.25 0.38
C ILE A 192 15.42 -17.09 1.06
N THR A 193 15.58 -17.34 2.36
CA THR A 193 14.54 -17.95 3.18
C THR A 193 14.12 -16.94 4.22
N THR A 194 12.84 -16.56 4.21
CA THR A 194 12.32 -15.51 5.10
C THR A 194 10.86 -15.72 5.42
N ASP A 195 10.40 -15.03 6.46
CA ASP A 195 9.00 -14.99 6.84
C ASP A 195 8.27 -13.95 5.96
N PHE A 196 6.96 -14.14 5.76
CA PHE A 196 6.09 -13.18 5.07
C PHE A 196 5.06 -12.65 6.05
N HIS A 197 4.93 -11.32 6.12
CA HIS A 197 4.08 -10.65 7.10
C HIS A 197 2.97 -9.86 6.41
N CYS A 198 1.71 -10.21 6.65
CA CYS A 198 0.58 -9.48 6.12
C CYS A 198 0.13 -8.38 7.08
N VAL A 199 -0.23 -7.22 6.53
CA VAL A 199 -0.77 -6.11 7.32
C VAL A 199 -2.10 -6.42 7.97
N THR A 200 -2.80 -7.48 7.60
CA THR A 200 -4.05 -7.89 8.28
C THR A 200 -3.80 -8.74 9.53
N GLY A 201 -2.54 -8.98 9.90
CA GLY A 201 -2.18 -9.60 11.20
C GLY A 201 -1.93 -11.11 11.13
N TRP A 202 -1.56 -11.64 9.96
CA TRP A 202 -1.04 -12.99 9.84
C TRP A 202 0.35 -13.04 9.20
N SER A 203 1.14 -14.06 9.57
CA SER A 203 2.46 -14.32 9.02
C SER A 203 2.63 -15.79 8.63
N VAL A 204 3.42 -16.05 7.60
CA VAL A 204 3.81 -17.41 7.17
C VAL A 204 5.33 -17.50 7.27
N ARG A 205 5.85 -18.56 7.91
CA ARG A 205 7.29 -18.67 8.22
C ARG A 205 8.06 -19.49 7.18
N ASN A 206 9.37 -19.26 7.14
CA ASN A 206 10.36 -20.11 6.46
C ASN A 206 10.03 -20.35 4.98
N ILE A 207 9.67 -19.31 4.25
CA ILE A 207 9.37 -19.40 2.83
C ILE A 207 10.66 -19.22 2.05
N GLU A 208 10.97 -20.18 1.18
CA GLU A 208 12.09 -20.05 0.25
C GLU A 208 11.64 -19.25 -0.97
N TRP A 209 12.35 -18.20 -1.30
CA TRP A 209 12.14 -17.39 -2.50
C TRP A 209 13.39 -17.39 -3.37
N GLU A 210 13.19 -17.35 -4.68
CA GLU A 210 14.29 -17.22 -5.64
C GLU A 210 13.91 -16.18 -6.71
N GLY A 211 14.84 -15.29 -7.02
CA GLY A 211 14.60 -14.18 -7.94
C GLY A 211 15.82 -13.30 -8.16
N VAL A 212 15.66 -12.27 -8.98
CA VAL A 212 16.73 -11.32 -9.30
C VAL A 212 16.82 -10.25 -8.20
N PRO A 213 18.00 -9.93 -7.64
CA PRO A 213 18.12 -8.84 -6.69
C PRO A 213 17.61 -7.51 -7.24
N LEU A 214 16.84 -6.75 -6.46
CA LEU A 214 16.27 -5.48 -6.91
C LEU A 214 17.34 -4.40 -7.11
N HIS A 215 18.37 -4.37 -6.26
CA HIS A 215 19.52 -3.47 -6.45
C HIS A 215 20.24 -3.74 -7.78
N TYR A 216 20.37 -5.01 -8.20
CA TYR A 216 20.98 -5.36 -9.48
C TYR A 216 20.19 -4.78 -10.67
N LEU A 217 18.85 -4.82 -10.62
CA LEU A 217 18.01 -4.21 -11.65
C LEU A 217 18.18 -2.68 -11.68
N ALA A 218 18.24 -2.04 -10.51
CA ALA A 218 18.46 -0.60 -10.39
C ALA A 218 19.83 -0.17 -10.95
N GLU A 219 20.89 -0.91 -10.61
CA GLU A 219 22.25 -0.70 -11.12
C GLU A 219 22.32 -0.92 -12.63
N LYS A 220 21.68 -1.98 -13.13
CA LYS A 220 21.63 -2.28 -14.57
C LYS A 220 20.93 -1.18 -15.37
N ALA A 221 19.91 -0.53 -14.81
CA ALA A 221 19.26 0.64 -15.39
C ALA A 221 20.05 1.95 -15.20
N GLY A 222 21.04 1.95 -14.30
CA GLY A 222 21.80 3.12 -13.91
C GLY A 222 20.94 4.14 -13.17
N VAL A 223 20.31 3.73 -12.06
CA VAL A 223 19.49 4.60 -11.21
C VAL A 223 20.26 5.85 -10.77
N SER A 224 19.60 7.00 -10.85
CA SER A 224 20.16 8.27 -10.42
C SER A 224 20.21 8.38 -8.90
N GLU A 225 21.29 8.96 -8.37
CA GLU A 225 21.38 9.37 -6.96
C GLU A 225 20.30 10.36 -6.51
N LYS A 226 19.53 10.95 -7.44
CA LYS A 226 18.39 11.81 -7.15
C LYS A 226 17.11 11.02 -6.86
N ALA A 227 17.06 9.73 -7.17
CA ALA A 227 15.91 8.89 -6.86
C ALA A 227 15.78 8.72 -5.35
N ARG A 228 14.55 8.80 -4.85
CA ARG A 228 14.21 8.64 -3.43
C ARG A 228 13.13 7.57 -3.22
N TRP A 229 12.34 7.31 -4.25
CA TRP A 229 11.23 6.38 -4.22
C TRP A 229 11.23 5.50 -5.46
N VAL A 230 10.60 4.34 -5.31
CA VAL A 230 10.35 3.39 -6.39
C VAL A 230 8.85 3.15 -6.46
N PHE A 231 8.22 3.65 -7.52
CA PHE A 231 6.80 3.45 -7.78
C PHE A 231 6.59 2.22 -8.65
N ILE A 232 5.82 1.26 -8.13
CA ILE A 232 5.61 -0.03 -8.75
C ILE A 232 4.21 -0.07 -9.35
N LYS A 233 4.10 -0.51 -10.61
CA LYS A 233 2.82 -0.72 -11.31
C LYS A 233 2.67 -2.19 -11.70
N CYS A 234 1.47 -2.71 -11.54
CA CYS A 234 1.14 -4.11 -11.79
C CYS A 234 0.12 -4.23 -12.93
N LEU A 235 0.08 -5.40 -13.56
CA LEU A 235 -0.82 -5.65 -14.68
C LEU A 235 -2.31 -5.59 -14.31
N ASP A 236 -2.66 -5.93 -13.08
CA ASP A 236 -4.02 -5.80 -12.55
C ASP A 236 -4.39 -4.34 -12.23
N GLY A 237 -3.49 -3.39 -12.47
CA GLY A 237 -3.68 -1.99 -12.13
C GLY A 237 -3.25 -1.64 -10.70
N TYR A 238 -2.80 -2.62 -9.89
CA TYR A 238 -2.31 -2.33 -8.54
C TYR A 238 -1.05 -1.47 -8.59
N THR A 239 -0.96 -0.52 -7.65
CA THR A 239 0.23 0.32 -7.49
C THR A 239 0.63 0.40 -6.04
N THR A 240 1.94 0.52 -5.80
CA THR A 240 2.51 0.80 -4.48
C THR A 240 3.81 1.59 -4.67
N ILE A 241 4.32 2.16 -3.59
CA ILE A 241 5.54 2.94 -3.58
C ILE A 241 6.44 2.46 -2.44
N VAL A 242 7.75 2.43 -2.67
CA VAL A 242 8.74 1.96 -1.70
C VAL A 242 9.88 2.98 -1.59
N PRO A 243 10.41 3.28 -0.39
CA PRO A 243 11.66 4.05 -0.27
C PRO A 243 12.80 3.38 -1.03
N ILE A 244 13.65 4.16 -1.71
CA ILE A 244 14.76 3.60 -2.49
C ILE A 244 15.69 2.74 -1.62
N GLU A 245 15.89 3.12 -0.36
CA GLU A 245 16.76 2.37 0.56
C GLU A 245 16.25 0.95 0.84
N ASP A 246 14.94 0.76 0.99
CA ASP A 246 14.34 -0.56 1.20
C ASP A 246 14.30 -1.37 -0.12
N PHE A 247 14.18 -0.70 -1.27
CA PHE A 247 14.25 -1.34 -2.58
C PHE A 247 15.68 -1.82 -2.91
N MET A 248 16.69 -1.08 -2.46
CA MET A 248 18.11 -1.41 -2.63
C MET A 248 18.63 -2.39 -1.56
N ASP A 249 17.77 -2.88 -0.67
CA ASP A 249 18.16 -3.85 0.35
C ASP A 249 18.73 -5.13 -0.26
N GLU A 250 19.67 -5.76 0.44
CA GLU A 250 20.34 -6.96 -0.05
C GLU A 250 19.37 -8.14 -0.24
N ASN A 251 18.31 -8.22 0.57
CA ASN A 251 17.32 -9.29 0.56
C ASN A 251 16.05 -8.92 -0.22
N ALA A 252 16.01 -7.73 -0.81
CA ALA A 252 14.96 -7.29 -1.72
C ALA A 252 15.16 -7.94 -3.11
N ILE A 253 14.17 -8.70 -3.58
CA ILE A 253 14.24 -9.43 -4.85
C ILE A 253 12.97 -9.26 -5.70
N LEU A 254 13.16 -9.32 -7.02
CA LEU A 254 12.12 -9.64 -7.99
C LEU A 254 11.94 -11.16 -7.98
N ALA A 255 11.04 -11.66 -7.13
CA ALA A 255 10.81 -13.09 -6.95
C ALA A 255 10.12 -13.69 -8.18
N LEU A 256 10.63 -14.84 -8.64
CA LEU A 256 10.10 -15.65 -9.75
C LEU A 256 9.68 -17.04 -9.30
N LYS A 257 10.19 -17.50 -8.16
CA LYS A 257 9.88 -18.79 -7.57
C LYS A 257 9.60 -18.66 -6.09
N MET A 258 8.75 -19.54 -5.60
CA MET A 258 8.44 -19.72 -4.19
C MET A 258 8.47 -21.22 -3.89
N ASN A 259 9.20 -21.62 -2.85
CA ASN A 259 9.40 -23.02 -2.44
C ASN A 259 9.83 -23.91 -3.61
N LYS A 260 10.94 -23.53 -4.28
CA LYS A 260 11.58 -24.25 -5.40
C LYS A 260 10.76 -24.35 -6.69
N LYS A 261 9.53 -23.85 -6.72
CA LYS A 261 8.64 -23.89 -7.88
C LYS A 261 8.45 -22.48 -8.44
N PRO A 262 8.24 -22.31 -9.76
CA PRO A 262 7.74 -21.06 -10.31
C PRO A 262 6.53 -20.56 -9.52
N LEU A 263 6.40 -19.24 -9.38
CA LEU A 263 5.20 -18.66 -8.78
C LEU A 263 3.96 -19.21 -9.49
N THR A 264 2.90 -19.48 -8.74
CA THR A 264 1.58 -19.69 -9.36
C THR A 264 0.99 -18.34 -9.80
N PRO A 265 -0.03 -18.34 -10.68
CA PRO A 265 -0.75 -17.12 -11.04
C PRO A 265 -1.22 -16.32 -9.82
N GLU A 266 -1.74 -16.99 -8.79
CA GLU A 266 -2.24 -16.38 -7.55
C GLU A 266 -1.13 -15.71 -6.73
N GLN A 267 0.08 -16.27 -6.80
CA GLN A 267 1.28 -15.80 -6.10
C GLN A 267 1.97 -14.65 -6.81
N GLY A 268 1.61 -14.37 -8.07
CA GLY A 268 2.14 -13.25 -8.85
C GLY A 268 2.97 -13.66 -10.06
N PHE A 269 2.84 -14.89 -10.58
CA PHE A 269 3.50 -15.28 -11.82
C PHE A 269 3.26 -14.25 -12.93
N PRO A 270 4.28 -13.80 -13.68
CA PRO A 270 5.63 -14.37 -13.71
C PRO A 270 6.59 -13.79 -12.66
N ALA A 271 6.30 -12.60 -12.12
CA ALA A 271 7.19 -11.93 -11.19
C ALA A 271 6.43 -11.10 -10.15
N ARG A 272 6.97 -11.05 -8.93
CA ARG A 272 6.51 -10.16 -7.87
C ARG A 272 7.67 -9.45 -7.20
N ILE A 273 7.41 -8.28 -6.65
CA ILE A 273 8.30 -7.63 -5.69
C ILE A 273 8.23 -8.39 -4.35
N LEU A 274 9.37 -8.59 -3.72
CA LEU A 274 9.50 -9.11 -2.37
C LEU A 274 10.56 -8.32 -1.61
N ILE A 275 10.16 -7.68 -0.52
CA ILE A 275 11.04 -6.95 0.40
C ILE A 275 10.73 -7.46 1.81
N PRO A 276 11.54 -8.39 2.35
CA PRO A 276 11.13 -9.21 3.49
C PRO A 276 10.75 -8.45 4.77
N HIS A 277 11.42 -7.33 5.03
CA HIS A 277 11.18 -6.50 6.21
C HIS A 277 9.98 -5.57 6.10
N LEU A 278 9.32 -5.51 4.93
CA LEU A 278 8.12 -4.73 4.70
C LEU A 278 6.87 -5.61 4.69
N TYR A 279 5.73 -5.03 5.07
CA TYR A 279 4.45 -5.72 5.00
C TYR A 279 4.06 -6.10 3.57
N GLY A 280 3.30 -7.18 3.45
CA GLY A 280 3.00 -7.84 2.18
C GLY A 280 2.27 -7.02 1.12
N TRP A 281 1.71 -5.85 1.45
CA TRP A 281 1.15 -4.96 0.42
C TRP A 281 2.23 -4.29 -0.44
N LYS A 282 3.44 -4.13 0.10
CA LYS A 282 4.61 -3.65 -0.67
C LYS A 282 5.15 -4.71 -1.62
N SER A 283 4.92 -5.99 -1.31
CA SER A 283 5.31 -7.14 -2.13
C SER A 283 4.36 -7.32 -3.33
N ALA A 284 4.34 -6.34 -4.23
CA ALA A 284 3.41 -6.22 -5.37
C ALA A 284 3.53 -7.40 -6.36
N LYS A 285 2.39 -7.95 -6.78
CA LYS A 285 2.30 -9.10 -7.69
C LYS A 285 2.08 -8.67 -9.14
N TRP A 286 2.48 -9.50 -10.11
CA TRP A 286 2.29 -9.22 -11.54
C TRP A 286 2.91 -7.88 -11.93
N VAL A 287 4.11 -7.62 -11.43
CA VAL A 287 4.80 -6.35 -11.66
C VAL A 287 5.05 -6.16 -13.16
N SER A 288 4.87 -4.93 -13.62
CA SER A 288 5.00 -4.55 -15.03
C SER A 288 5.88 -3.32 -15.21
N VAL A 289 5.91 -2.41 -14.23
CA VAL A 289 6.76 -1.22 -14.25
C VAL A 289 7.39 -0.99 -12.89
N ILE A 290 8.68 -0.70 -12.88
CA ILE A 290 9.45 -0.16 -11.76
C ILE A 290 9.91 1.23 -12.18
N GLU A 291 9.32 2.27 -11.59
CA GLU A 291 9.59 3.67 -11.92
C GLU A 291 10.34 4.33 -10.77
N PHE A 292 11.58 4.75 -11.00
CA PHE A 292 12.37 5.49 -10.01
C PHE A 292 11.97 6.97 -10.02
N THR A 293 11.57 7.51 -8.87
CA THR A 293 11.09 8.89 -8.75
C THR A 293 11.81 9.64 -7.63
N LYS A 294 11.86 10.97 -7.75
CA LYS A 294 12.34 11.84 -6.68
C LYS A 294 11.23 12.11 -5.66
N GLU A 295 10.03 12.40 -6.16
CA GLU A 295 8.89 12.76 -5.34
C GLU A 295 8.08 11.54 -4.95
N TYR A 296 7.54 11.59 -3.73
CA TYR A 296 6.59 10.62 -3.20
C TYR A 296 5.23 10.79 -3.88
N ARG A 297 4.54 9.68 -4.15
CA ARG A 297 3.12 9.67 -4.51
C ARG A 297 2.46 8.39 -4.03
N ASP A 298 1.21 8.49 -3.58
CA ASP A 298 0.49 7.33 -3.05
C ASP A 298 0.22 6.28 -4.14
N GLY A 299 0.43 5.01 -3.76
CA GLY A 299 -0.13 3.86 -4.46
C GLY A 299 -1.54 3.54 -3.94
N PHE A 300 -1.99 2.31 -4.15
CA PHE A 300 -3.35 1.90 -3.81
C PHE A 300 -3.64 1.99 -2.31
N TRP A 301 -2.86 1.30 -1.47
CA TRP A 301 -3.12 1.26 -0.03
C TRP A 301 -2.64 2.51 0.68
N GLU A 302 -1.58 3.14 0.20
CA GLU A 302 -1.07 4.38 0.77
C GLU A 302 -2.09 5.50 0.66
N ALA A 303 -2.81 5.55 -0.47
CA ALA A 303 -3.94 6.44 -0.69
C ALA A 303 -5.12 6.14 0.25
N LEU A 304 -5.25 4.90 0.75
CA LEU A 304 -6.24 4.49 1.75
C LEU A 304 -5.74 4.63 3.19
N GLY A 305 -4.61 5.32 3.41
CA GLY A 305 -4.09 5.63 4.74
C GLY A 305 -3.06 4.65 5.28
N TYR A 306 -2.60 3.67 4.49
CA TYR A 306 -1.51 2.79 4.88
C TYR A 306 -0.17 3.51 4.80
N HIS A 307 0.79 3.08 5.63
CA HIS A 307 2.08 3.76 5.78
C HIS A 307 2.91 3.78 4.47
N GLU A 308 3.67 4.85 4.28
CA GLU A 308 4.50 5.10 3.09
C GLU A 308 5.59 4.03 2.94
N ARG A 309 6.17 3.59 4.05
CA ARG A 309 7.23 2.56 4.12
C ARG A 309 6.71 1.16 4.42
N GLY A 310 6.08 0.95 5.58
CA GLY A 310 5.43 -0.33 5.89
C GLY A 310 6.35 -1.32 6.58
N TYR A 311 7.31 -0.84 7.36
CA TYR A 311 8.27 -1.64 8.09
C TYR A 311 7.61 -2.48 9.19
N VAL A 312 7.79 -3.80 9.11
CA VAL A 312 7.06 -4.79 9.92
C VAL A 312 7.36 -4.65 11.41
N TRP A 313 8.64 -4.50 11.75
CA TRP A 313 9.09 -4.53 13.16
C TRP A 313 8.86 -3.21 13.91
N LEU A 314 8.51 -2.15 13.18
CA LEU A 314 8.10 -0.86 13.74
C LEU A 314 6.57 -0.69 13.74
N ASP A 315 5.84 -1.74 13.35
CA ASP A 315 4.37 -1.75 13.26
C ASP A 315 3.81 -0.58 12.42
N GLU A 316 4.52 -0.26 11.32
CA GLU A 316 4.17 0.83 10.40
C GLU A 316 2.97 0.43 9.51
N ARG A 317 1.77 0.26 10.08
CA ARG A 317 0.58 -0.17 9.31
C ARG A 317 -0.11 1.02 8.63
N PHE A 318 -0.34 2.08 9.40
CA PHE A 318 -1.07 3.27 8.96
C PHE A 318 -0.19 4.51 9.03
N LYS A 319 -0.50 5.48 8.17
CA LYS A 319 0.09 6.81 8.24
C LYS A 319 -0.19 7.42 9.61
N LYS A 320 0.82 8.09 10.15
CA LYS A 320 0.65 8.90 11.35
C LYS A 320 0.38 10.33 10.95
N CYS A 321 -0.54 10.92 11.68
CA CYS A 321 -0.59 12.34 11.93
C CYS A 321 0.43 12.65 13.04
#